data_AF-A0A2N7Y4K9-F1
#
_entry.id   AF-A0A2N7Y4K9-F1
#
_cell.length_a   1.000
_cell.length_b   1.000
_cell.length_c   1.000
_cell.angle_alpha   90.00
_cell.angle_beta   90.00
_cell.angle_gamma   90.00
#
_symmetry.space_group_name_H-M   'P 1'
#
loop_
_entity.id
_entity.type
_entity.pdbx_description
1 polymer ?
#
loop_
_entity_poly.entity_id
_entity_poly.type
_entity_poly.pdbx_seq_one_letter_code
_entity_poly.pdbx_strand_id
1 'polypeptide(L)'
;MPEIIEVEFHSKYLSDFQLSRLVQASLQKYTVAITAFISDVVIIEDRCLGVSFDHFPQDDAYRTANGGIIRTEKIQSAWKEGRFWLLETREGHYIIGSFKRGGGRRSFLELLRSGERLASDPRPSA
;
A
#
# COMPACT_ATOMS: atom_id res chain seq x y z
N MET A 1 -11.81 -20.07 -37.16
CA MET A 1 -11.15 -18.75 -37.26
C MET A 1 -10.42 -18.52 -35.95
N PRO A 2 -9.14 -18.12 -35.92
CA PRO A 2 -8.48 -17.81 -34.66
C PRO A 2 -9.06 -16.51 -34.09
N GLU A 3 -9.41 -16.53 -32.81
CA GLU A 3 -9.88 -15.36 -32.07
C GLU A 3 -8.65 -14.54 -31.65
N ILE A 4 -8.47 -13.36 -32.26
CA ILE A 4 -7.32 -12.50 -31.96
C ILE A 4 -7.68 -11.69 -30.71
N ILE A 5 -7.16 -12.12 -29.55
CA ILE A 5 -7.27 -11.37 -28.30
C ILE A 5 -6.24 -10.23 -28.35
N GLU A 6 -6.72 -9.01 -28.53
CA GLU A 6 -5.89 -7.81 -28.50
C GLU A 6 -5.59 -7.45 -27.03
N VAL A 7 -4.32 -7.58 -26.62
CA VAL A 7 -3.87 -7.34 -25.24
C VAL A 7 -3.05 -6.05 -25.18
N GLU A 8 -3.69 -4.95 -24.77
CA GLU A 8 -2.98 -3.70 -24.48
C GLU A 8 -2.28 -3.75 -23.11
N PHE A 9 -0.95 -3.85 -23.13
CA PHE A 9 -0.13 -3.67 -21.93
C PHE A 9 0.01 -2.18 -21.60
N HIS A 10 -0.93 -1.63 -20.82
CA HIS A 10 -0.77 -0.30 -20.22
C HIS A 10 0.30 -0.29 -19.12
N SER A 11 1.58 -0.30 -19.51
CA SER A 11 2.69 -0.07 -18.59
C SER A 11 2.60 1.32 -17.99
N LYS A 12 2.23 1.40 -16.71
CA LYS A 12 2.36 2.63 -15.94
C LYS A 12 3.81 2.82 -15.55
N TYR A 13 4.53 3.55 -16.39
CA TYR A 13 5.82 4.11 -16.03
C TYR A 13 5.66 4.93 -14.74
N LEU A 14 6.39 4.54 -13.69
CA LEU A 14 6.52 5.35 -12.49
C LEU A 14 7.15 6.69 -12.87
N SER A 15 6.60 7.78 -12.34
CA SER A 15 7.28 9.07 -12.41
C SER A 15 8.54 9.08 -11.55
N ASP A 16 9.52 9.91 -11.90
CA ASP A 16 10.77 10.10 -11.13
C ASP A 16 10.51 10.39 -9.65
N PHE A 17 9.42 11.12 -9.35
CA PHE A 17 8.96 11.37 -7.99
C PHE A 17 8.63 10.07 -7.22
N GLN A 18 7.95 9.13 -7.88
CA GLN A 18 7.58 7.85 -7.28
C GLN A 18 8.80 6.94 -7.12
N LEU A 19 9.66 6.85 -8.13
CA LEU A 19 10.94 6.14 -8.06
C LEU A 19 11.81 6.66 -6.92
N SER A 20 12.01 7.99 -6.86
CA SER A 20 12.77 8.65 -5.80
C SER A 20 12.19 8.38 -4.41
N ARG A 21 10.85 8.39 -4.24
CA ARG A 21 10.22 8.05 -2.96
C ARG A 21 10.29 6.57 -2.61
N LEU A 22 10.29 5.65 -3.56
CA LEU A 22 10.51 4.22 -3.30
C LEU A 22 11.96 3.96 -2.84
N VAL A 23 12.96 4.53 -3.53
CA VAL A 23 14.38 4.44 -3.12
C VAL A 23 14.61 5.07 -1.74
N GLN A 24 14.00 6.23 -1.46
CA GLN A 24 14.07 6.83 -0.13
C GLN A 24 13.38 5.99 0.96
N ALA A 25 12.43 5.12 0.58
CA ALA A 25 11.74 4.23 1.51
C ALA A 25 12.62 3.03 1.84
N SER A 26 13.13 2.33 0.82
CA SER A 26 13.94 1.12 1.00
C SER A 26 15.28 1.37 1.69
N LEU A 27 15.82 2.60 1.61
CA LEU A 27 17.01 3.02 2.37
C LEU A 27 16.72 3.45 3.82
N GLN A 28 15.46 3.63 4.22
CA GLN A 28 15.11 3.96 5.60
C GLN A 28 15.13 2.68 6.46
N LYS A 29 15.70 2.77 7.67
CA LYS A 29 15.56 1.71 8.67
C LYS A 29 14.19 1.82 9.34
N TYR A 30 13.51 0.68 9.50
CA TYR A 30 12.23 0.56 10.18
C TYR A 30 12.35 -0.32 11.43
N THR A 31 11.48 -0.09 12.40
CA THR A 31 11.36 -0.85 13.65
C THR A 31 10.75 -2.23 13.46
N VAL A 32 10.01 -2.45 12.36
CA VAL A 32 9.37 -3.72 11.99
C VAL A 32 9.83 -4.19 10.61
N ALA A 33 9.71 -5.50 10.35
CA ALA A 33 9.96 -6.07 9.04
C ALA A 33 8.90 -5.59 8.03
N ILE A 34 9.34 -5.05 6.90
CA ILE A 34 8.49 -4.51 5.84
C ILE A 34 8.21 -5.60 4.80
N THR A 35 6.92 -5.84 4.53
CA THR A 35 6.45 -6.80 3.53
C THR A 35 6.61 -6.26 2.11
N ALA A 36 6.26 -4.98 1.87
CA ALA A 36 6.48 -4.30 0.59
C ALA A 36 6.41 -2.76 0.68
N PHE A 37 6.99 -2.08 -0.32
CA PHE A 37 6.85 -0.64 -0.55
C PHE A 37 5.80 -0.40 -1.65
N ILE A 38 4.87 0.53 -1.45
CA ILE A 38 3.71 0.72 -2.34
C ILE A 38 3.67 2.14 -2.94
N SER A 39 3.51 2.23 -4.27
CA SER A 39 3.20 3.47 -4.99
C SER A 39 1.74 3.50 -5.47
N ASP A 40 1.27 4.70 -5.86
CA ASP A 40 -0.11 4.91 -6.33
C ASP A 40 -1.20 4.42 -5.35
N VAL A 41 -0.93 4.54 -4.04
CA VAL A 41 -1.84 4.10 -2.98
C VAL A 41 -3.19 4.80 -3.03
N VAL A 42 -4.26 4.01 -2.93
CA VAL A 42 -5.65 4.41 -2.62
C VAL A 42 -6.16 3.50 -1.51
N ILE A 43 -6.99 4.04 -0.60
CA ILE A 43 -7.67 3.21 0.40
C ILE A 43 -9.12 2.98 -0.05
N ILE A 44 -9.58 1.73 0.00
CA ILE A 44 -10.95 1.32 -0.32
C ILE A 44 -11.36 0.27 0.71
N GLU A 45 -12.48 0.45 1.41
CA GLU A 45 -12.98 -0.47 2.47
C GLU A 45 -11.89 -0.87 3.48
N ASP A 46 -11.16 0.12 4.00
CA ASP A 46 -10.04 -0.04 4.93
C ASP A 46 -8.89 -0.93 4.43
N ARG A 47 -8.77 -1.12 3.11
CA ARG A 47 -7.67 -1.87 2.47
C ARG A 47 -6.84 -0.98 1.56
N CYS A 48 -5.55 -1.25 1.46
CA CYS A 48 -4.65 -0.55 0.56
C CYS A 48 -4.69 -1.21 -0.83
N LEU A 49 -4.95 -0.41 -1.87
CA LEU A 49 -4.75 -0.77 -3.27
C LEU A 49 -3.60 0.08 -3.83
N GLY A 50 -2.64 -0.54 -4.51
CA GLY A 50 -1.52 0.17 -5.12
C GLY A 50 -0.61 -0.73 -5.95
N VAL A 51 0.61 -0.28 -6.22
CA VAL A 51 1.65 -1.01 -6.96
C VAL A 51 2.79 -1.34 -6.01
N SER A 52 3.14 -2.62 -5.86
CA SER A 52 4.12 -3.12 -4.88
C SER A 52 5.52 -3.31 -5.45
N PHE A 53 6.51 -3.04 -4.58
CA PHE A 53 7.95 -3.18 -4.82
C PHE A 53 8.60 -3.86 -3.62
N ASP A 54 9.58 -4.70 -3.92
CA ASP A 54 10.32 -5.55 -2.98
C ASP A 54 9.39 -6.35 -2.08
N HIS A 55 8.32 -6.89 -2.69
CA HIS A 55 7.33 -7.73 -2.00
C HIS A 55 7.90 -9.12 -1.76
N PHE A 56 8.11 -9.49 -0.50
CA PHE A 56 8.50 -10.85 -0.12
C PHE A 56 7.24 -11.70 0.09
N PRO A 57 6.92 -12.69 -0.78
CA PRO A 57 5.80 -13.59 -0.56
C PRO A 57 6.12 -14.52 0.61
N GLN A 58 5.13 -14.79 1.47
CA GLN A 58 5.30 -15.78 2.54
C GLN A 58 5.00 -17.21 2.07
N ASP A 59 4.22 -17.39 1.01
CA ASP A 59 4.11 -18.66 0.28
C ASP A 59 3.61 -18.50 -1.18
N ASP A 60 3.78 -19.57 -1.94
CA ASP A 60 3.21 -19.91 -3.26
C ASP A 60 3.41 -19.04 -4.53
N ALA A 61 4.11 -19.68 -5.49
CA ALA A 61 3.99 -19.65 -6.96
C ALA A 61 4.05 -18.33 -7.75
N TYR A 62 3.51 -17.21 -7.28
CA TYR A 62 3.52 -15.94 -8.01
C TYR A 62 4.72 -15.09 -7.58
N ARG A 63 5.82 -15.18 -8.34
CA ARG A 63 6.88 -14.17 -8.32
C ARG A 63 6.31 -12.86 -8.85
N THR A 64 5.65 -12.11 -7.98
CA THR A 64 5.17 -10.75 -8.29
C THR A 64 6.39 -9.87 -8.51
N ALA A 65 6.76 -9.69 -9.77
CA ALA A 65 7.83 -8.79 -10.16
C ALA A 65 7.52 -7.38 -9.64
N ASN A 66 8.57 -6.66 -9.23
CA ASN A 66 8.49 -5.26 -8.82
C ASN A 66 7.67 -4.45 -9.84
N GLY A 67 6.55 -3.86 -9.40
CA GLY A 67 5.55 -3.27 -10.29
C GLY A 67 4.21 -4.00 -10.37
N GLY A 68 4.00 -5.08 -9.60
CA GLY A 68 2.71 -5.78 -9.51
C GLY A 68 1.64 -4.95 -8.79
N ILE A 69 0.36 -5.17 -9.11
CA ILE A 69 -0.77 -4.56 -8.38
C ILE A 69 -1.04 -5.38 -7.11
N ILE A 70 -1.09 -4.70 -5.96
CA ILE A 70 -1.45 -5.30 -4.67
C ILE A 70 -2.77 -4.73 -4.16
N ARG A 71 -3.58 -5.61 -3.54
CA ARG A 71 -4.68 -5.24 -2.65
C ARG A 71 -4.46 -5.97 -1.32
N THR A 72 -4.22 -5.22 -0.24
CA THR A 72 -3.94 -5.81 1.07
C THR A 72 -5.19 -6.38 1.76
N GLU A 73 -5.00 -7.15 2.83
CA GLU A 73 -5.98 -7.32 3.89
C GLU A 73 -6.37 -5.97 4.53
N LYS A 74 -7.34 -6.00 5.46
CA LYS A 74 -7.76 -4.81 6.19
C LYS A 74 -6.61 -4.24 7.01
N ILE A 75 -6.45 -2.93 6.93
CA ILE A 75 -5.50 -2.14 7.72
C ILE A 75 -5.99 -2.14 9.16
N GLN A 76 -5.16 -2.66 10.06
CA GLN A 76 -5.42 -2.73 11.49
C GLN A 76 -4.97 -1.46 12.19
N SER A 77 -3.82 -0.91 11.79
CA SER A 77 -3.32 0.37 12.25
C SER A 77 -2.47 1.07 11.18
N ALA A 78 -2.26 2.38 11.35
CA ALA A 78 -1.40 3.16 10.47
C ALA A 78 -0.67 4.24 11.28
N TRP A 79 0.67 4.25 11.22
CA TRP A 79 1.49 5.25 11.89
C TRP A 79 2.55 5.81 10.96
N LYS A 80 3.19 6.90 11.38
CA LYS A 80 4.25 7.54 10.63
C LYS A 80 5.61 7.17 11.21
N GLU A 81 6.49 6.64 10.37
CA GLU A 81 7.86 6.29 10.75
C GLU A 81 8.84 7.04 9.83
N GLY A 82 9.63 7.93 10.44
CA GLY A 82 10.45 8.88 9.70
C GLY A 82 9.61 9.74 8.75
N ARG A 83 9.84 9.59 7.45
CA ARG A 83 9.14 10.37 6.40
C ARG A 83 7.94 9.64 5.78
N PHE A 84 7.70 8.38 6.14
CA PHE A 84 6.74 7.51 5.47
C PHE A 84 5.59 7.12 6.40
N TRP A 85 4.45 6.76 5.81
CA TRP A 85 3.38 6.08 6.53
C TRP A 85 3.57 4.57 6.39
N LEU A 86 3.45 3.88 7.51
CA LEU A 86 3.46 2.42 7.63
C LEU A 86 2.04 1.97 7.93
N LEU A 87 1.58 0.95 7.21
CA LEU A 87 0.29 0.28 7.38
C LEU A 87 0.54 -1.11 7.96
N GLU A 88 -0.09 -1.42 9.08
CA GLU A 88 -0.14 -2.76 9.65
C GLU A 88 -1.41 -3.46 9.19
N THR A 89 -1.24 -4.73 8.83
CA THR A 89 -2.31 -5.64 8.42
C THR A 89 -1.97 -7.02 9.01
N ARG A 90 -2.91 -7.97 8.93
CA ARG A 90 -2.67 -9.35 9.37
C ARG A 90 -1.54 -10.06 8.61
N GLU A 91 -1.34 -9.70 7.34
CA GLU A 91 -0.32 -10.28 6.43
C GLU A 91 1.04 -9.55 6.51
N GLY A 92 1.12 -8.47 7.30
CA GLY A 92 2.37 -7.76 7.60
C GLY A 92 2.30 -6.24 7.39
N HIS A 93 3.46 -5.64 7.13
CA HIS A 93 3.66 -4.19 7.18
C HIS A 93 3.99 -3.60 5.81
N TYR A 94 3.28 -2.55 5.42
CA TYR A 94 3.42 -1.92 4.11
C TYR A 94 3.78 -0.45 4.21
N ILE A 95 4.73 0.00 3.39
CA ILE A 95 5.15 1.41 3.37
C ILE A 95 4.49 2.16 2.21
N ILE A 96 3.80 3.25 2.53
CA ILE A 96 3.26 4.19 1.53
C ILE A 96 4.40 5.06 0.98
N GLY A 97 4.95 4.67 -0.17
CA GLY A 97 5.90 5.48 -0.93
C GLY A 97 5.23 6.70 -1.57
N SER A 98 4.07 6.49 -2.22
CA SER A 98 3.28 7.57 -2.86
C SER A 98 1.79 7.26 -2.95
N PHE A 99 0.98 8.32 -3.03
CA PHE A 99 -0.48 8.23 -3.24
C PHE A 99 -0.86 8.42 -4.71
N LYS A 100 -1.92 7.75 -5.15
CA LYS A 100 -2.49 7.97 -6.48
C LYS A 100 -2.95 9.42 -6.66
N ARG A 101 -2.57 10.05 -7.78
CA ARG A 101 -3.11 11.35 -8.18
C ARG A 101 -4.64 11.26 -8.31
N GLY A 102 -5.34 12.34 -7.94
CA GLY A 102 -6.80 12.44 -8.06
C GLY A 102 -7.62 11.80 -6.91
N GLY A 103 -7.01 11.16 -5.91
CA GLY A 103 -7.80 10.68 -4.77
C GLY A 103 -7.05 9.98 -3.63
N GLY A 104 -5.90 9.35 -3.88
CA GLY A 104 -5.27 8.41 -2.94
C GLY A 104 -4.97 8.99 -1.56
N ARG A 105 -4.48 10.23 -1.50
CA ARG A 105 -4.21 10.93 -0.24
C ARG A 105 -5.50 11.25 0.52
N ARG A 106 -6.60 11.58 -0.18
CA ARG A 106 -7.90 11.87 0.45
C ARG A 106 -8.47 10.62 1.10
N SER A 107 -8.48 9.49 0.38
CA SER A 107 -8.95 8.20 0.93
C SER A 107 -8.15 7.76 2.16
N PHE A 108 -6.84 8.02 2.18
CA PHE A 108 -6.02 7.73 3.36
C PHE A 108 -6.31 8.65 4.56
N LEU A 109 -6.59 9.94 4.32
CA LEU A 109 -7.04 10.84 5.38
C LEU A 109 -8.45 10.52 5.88
N GLU A 110 -9.29 9.86 5.08
CA GLU A 110 -10.59 9.34 5.49
C GLU A 110 -10.43 8.13 6.43
N LEU A 111 -9.53 7.19 6.12
CA LEU A 111 -9.14 6.07 7.00
C LEU A 111 -8.61 6.54 8.36
N LEU A 112 -7.69 7.51 8.39
CA LEU A 112 -7.15 7.99 9.67
C LEU A 112 -8.26 8.59 10.56
N ARG A 113 -9.22 9.31 9.95
CA ARG A 113 -10.36 9.91 10.67
C ARG A 113 -11.41 8.88 11.11
N SER A 114 -11.55 7.72 10.46
CA SER A 114 -12.40 6.63 10.96
C SER A 114 -11.73 5.90 12.12
N GLY A 115 -10.41 5.67 12.06
CA GLY A 115 -9.61 5.12 13.16
C GLY A 115 -9.63 5.99 14.42
N GLU A 116 -9.44 7.31 14.28
CA GLU A 116 -9.56 8.26 15.39
C GLU A 116 -10.94 8.20 16.08
N ARG A 117 -12.02 8.05 15.31
CA ARG A 117 -13.38 7.90 15.86
C ARG A 117 -13.53 6.62 16.68
N LEU A 118 -13.03 5.49 16.18
CA LEU A 118 -13.06 4.20 16.89
C LEU A 118 -12.20 4.22 18.17
N ALA A 119 -11.13 5.01 18.22
CA ALA A 119 -10.33 5.20 19.43
C ALA A 119 -10.99 6.14 20.45
N SER A 120 -11.85 7.07 20.00
CA SER A 120 -12.57 8.01 20.85
C SER A 120 -13.88 7.47 21.45
N ASP A 121 -14.39 6.35 20.94
CA ASP A 121 -15.62 5.72 21.41
C ASP A 121 -15.28 4.79 22.60
N PRO A 122 -15.73 5.08 23.84
CA PRO A 122 -15.40 4.25 24.99
C PRO A 122 -16.05 2.88 24.80
N ARG A 123 -15.24 1.81 24.82
CA ARG A 123 -15.76 0.43 24.75
C ARG A 123 -16.84 0.26 25.82
N PRO A 124 -18.05 -0.22 25.47
CA PRO A 124 -19.06 -0.49 26.48
C PRO A 124 -18.50 -1.51 27.47
N SER A 125 -18.51 -1.14 28.75
CA SER A 125 -18.16 -2.04 29.86
C SER A 125 -19.17 -3.19 29.90
N ALA A 126 -18.68 -4.41 29.67
CA ALA A 126 -19.39 -5.65 29.98
C ALA A 126 -19.32 -5.95 31.48
#